data_AF-A0AAV5YKT1-F1
#
_entry.id   AF-A0AAV5YKT1-F1
#
_cell.length_a   1.000
_cell.length_b   1.000
_cell.length_c   1.000
_cell.angle_alpha   90.00
_cell.angle_beta   90.00
_cell.angle_gamma   90.00
#
_symmetry.space_group_name_H-M   'P 1'
#
loop_
_entity.id
_entity.type
_entity.pdbx_description
1 polymer ?
#
loop_
_entity_poly.entity_id
_entity_poly.type
_entity_poly.pdbx_seq_one_letter_code
_entity_poly.pdbx_strand_id
1 'polypeptide(L)'
;MVDVIFRMTVLAVMALAGINAMQTGALLFRLVRHVGRRHPNFGLGLWLPIFTSVQDVRDWLNAWRSVLRPEPALIALRAEARQVIGRHIYLALLSQTWAMTISAIGPHLA
;
A
#
# COMPACT_ATOMS: atom_id res chain seq x y z
N MET A 1 -31.46 0.05 15.24
CA MET A 1 -30.22 0.51 15.91
C MET A 1 -28.99 -0.24 15.40
N VAL A 2 -29.03 -1.58 15.30
CA VAL A 2 -27.92 -2.41 14.75
C VAL A 2 -27.56 -2.02 13.30
N ASP A 3 -28.55 -1.79 12.42
CA ASP A 3 -28.30 -1.36 11.03
C ASP A 3 -27.53 -0.02 10.93
N VAL A 4 -27.86 0.94 11.79
CA VAL A 4 -27.19 2.25 11.83
C VAL A 4 -25.75 2.09 12.28
N ILE A 5 -25.49 1.27 13.30
CA ILE A 5 -24.13 0.97 13.78
C ILE A 5 -23.33 0.31 12.65
N PHE A 6 -23.92 -0.66 11.94
CA PHE A 6 -23.26 -1.32 10.82
C PHE A 6 -22.90 -0.35 9.69
N ARG A 7 -23.85 0.48 9.24
CA ARG A 7 -23.61 1.51 8.21
C ARG A 7 -22.51 2.48 8.62
N MET A 8 -22.52 2.97 9.86
CA MET A 8 -21.49 3.90 10.34
C MET A 8 -20.11 3.25 10.39
N THR A 9 -20.04 1.97 10.77
CA THR A 9 -18.78 1.21 10.81
C THR A 9 -18.23 0.98 9.40
N VAL A 10 -19.09 0.60 8.44
CA VAL A 10 -18.70 0.44 7.03
C VAL A 10 -18.21 1.77 6.44
N LEU A 11 -18.92 2.88 6.69
CA LEU A 11 -18.50 4.21 6.24
C LEU A 11 -17.15 4.62 6.84
N ALA A 12 -16.92 4.35 8.12
CA ALA A 12 -15.64 4.63 8.76
C ALA A 12 -14.49 3.82 8.14
N VAL A 13 -14.70 2.52 7.88
CA VAL A 13 -13.71 1.65 7.22
C VAL A 13 -13.43 2.14 5.79
N MET A 14 -14.46 2.50 5.03
CA MET A 14 -14.31 3.03 3.68
C MET A 14 -13.57 4.36 3.66
N ALA A 15 -13.86 5.27 4.59
CA ALA A 15 -13.15 6.54 4.72
C ALA A 15 -11.66 6.32 5.05
N LEU A 16 -11.37 5.43 6.00
CA LEU A 16 -10.00 5.05 6.36
C LEU A 16 -9.25 4.40 5.19
N ALA A 17 -9.91 3.52 4.44
CA ALA A 17 -9.35 2.94 3.22
C ALA A 17 -9.04 4.01 2.17
N GLY A 18 -9.95 4.97 1.97
CA GLY A 18 -9.75 6.11 1.07
C GLY A 18 -8.54 6.97 1.47
N ILE A 19 -8.41 7.31 2.76
CA ILE A 19 -7.24 8.04 3.28
C ILE A 19 -5.95 7.24 3.03
N ASN A 20 -5.99 5.93 3.25
CA ASN A 20 -4.85 5.05 2.98
C ASN A 20 -4.46 5.05 1.50
N ALA A 21 -5.44 4.99 0.61
CA ALA A 21 -5.22 5.03 -0.84
C ALA A 21 -4.60 6.36 -1.28
N MET A 22 -5.11 7.49 -0.77
CA MET A 22 -4.54 8.81 -1.04
C MET A 22 -3.10 8.92 -0.56
N GLN A 23 -2.80 8.46 0.66
CA GLN A 23 -1.44 8.49 1.19
C GLN A 23 -0.50 7.56 0.41
N THR A 24 -0.98 6.39 0.00
CA THR A 24 -0.21 5.47 -0.86
C THR A 24 0.12 6.13 -2.21
N GLY A 25 -0.86 6.79 -2.83
CA GLY A 25 -0.65 7.54 -4.08
C GLY A 25 0.36 8.67 -3.93
N ALA A 26 0.27 9.43 -2.83
CA ALA A 26 1.22 10.51 -2.53
C ALA A 26 2.65 9.99 -2.33
N LEU A 27 2.81 8.85 -1.64
CA LEU A 27 4.10 8.19 -1.46
C LEU A 27 4.68 7.70 -2.79
N LEU A 28 3.86 7.06 -3.62
CA LEU A 28 4.27 6.61 -4.95
C LEU A 28 4.71 7.79 -5.81
N PHE A 29 3.95 8.89 -5.81
CA PHE A 29 4.31 10.10 -6.54
C PHE A 29 5.64 10.71 -6.06
N ARG A 30 5.84 10.79 -4.74
CA ARG A 30 7.12 11.26 -4.16
C ARG A 30 8.28 10.35 -4.56
N LEU A 31 8.07 9.03 -4.56
CA LEU A 31 9.06 8.06 -5.01
C LEU A 31 9.38 8.25 -6.50
N VAL A 32 8.37 8.29 -7.37
CA VAL A 32 8.54 8.52 -8.81
C VAL A 32 9.30 9.82 -9.07
N ARG A 33 8.92 10.91 -8.40
CA ARG A 33 9.59 12.21 -8.53
C ARG A 33 11.04 12.17 -8.03
N HIS A 34 11.31 11.44 -6.94
CA HIS A 34 12.67 11.27 -6.42
C HIS A 34 13.55 10.48 -7.40
N VAL A 35 13.05 9.33 -7.88
CA VAL A 35 13.72 8.50 -8.88
C VAL A 35 13.96 9.27 -10.18
N GLY A 36 12.94 9.95 -10.71
CA GLY A 36 13.07 10.71 -11.96
C GLY A 36 14.08 11.87 -11.88
N ARG A 37 14.28 12.47 -10.70
CA ARG A 37 15.26 13.54 -10.50
C ARG A 37 16.69 13.04 -10.30
N ARG A 38 16.87 11.97 -9.52
CA ARG A 38 18.19 11.43 -9.15
C ARG A 38 18.74 10.43 -10.18
N HIS A 39 17.84 9.78 -10.90
CA HIS A 39 18.14 8.63 -11.75
C HIS A 39 17.44 8.76 -13.12
N PRO A 40 17.72 9.84 -13.89
CA PRO A 40 17.04 10.09 -15.17
C PRO A 40 17.24 8.96 -16.19
N ASN A 41 18.37 8.24 -16.11
CA ASN A 41 18.73 7.16 -17.03
C ASN A 41 17.96 5.85 -16.81
N PHE A 42 17.34 5.65 -15.65
CA PHE A 42 16.61 4.40 -15.37
C PHE A 42 15.24 4.34 -16.06
N GLY A 43 14.70 5.50 -16.46
CA GLY A 43 13.58 5.62 -17.41
C GLY A 43 12.35 4.76 -17.10
N LEU A 44 11.62 4.40 -18.16
CA LEU A 44 10.44 3.52 -18.10
C LEU A 44 10.79 2.07 -17.80
N GLY A 45 12.01 1.61 -18.10
CA GLY A 45 12.44 0.22 -17.91
C GLY A 45 12.44 -0.22 -16.44
N LEU A 46 12.61 0.72 -15.50
CA LEU A 46 12.48 0.44 -14.07
C LEU A 46 11.01 0.18 -13.65
N TRP A 47 10.07 0.91 -14.27
CA TRP A 47 8.63 0.89 -13.91
C TRP A 47 7.82 -0.14 -14.70
N LEU A 48 8.23 -0.41 -15.94
CA LEU A 48 7.58 -1.34 -16.88
C LEU A 48 8.64 -2.32 -17.43
N PRO A 49 9.17 -3.23 -16.60
CA PRO A 49 10.13 -4.21 -17.06
C PRO A 49 9.47 -5.23 -17.98
N ILE A 50 10.18 -5.63 -19.04
CA ILE A 50 9.83 -6.79 -19.86
C ILE A 50 10.73 -7.93 -19.40
N PHE A 51 10.14 -8.98 -18.83
CA PHE A 51 10.88 -10.14 -18.37
C PHE A 51 10.83 -11.24 -19.42
N THR A 52 11.99 -11.51 -20.03
CA THR A 52 12.19 -12.62 -20.95
C THR A 52 12.96 -13.77 -20.30
N SER A 53 13.69 -13.48 -19.22
CA SER A 53 14.50 -14.44 -18.49
C SER A 53 14.51 -14.17 -16.97
N VAL A 54 14.98 -15.16 -16.20
CA VAL A 54 15.23 -15.00 -14.75
C VAL A 54 16.35 -14.00 -14.48
N GLN A 55 17.28 -13.84 -15.43
CA GLN A 55 18.37 -12.87 -15.32
C GLN A 55 17.82 -11.44 -15.36
N ASP A 56 16.82 -11.16 -16.20
CA ASP A 56 16.16 -9.84 -16.29
C ASP A 56 15.52 -9.45 -14.95
N VAL A 57 14.95 -10.41 -14.23
CA VAL A 57 14.38 -10.21 -12.89
C VAL A 57 15.49 -9.82 -11.90
N ARG A 58 16.64 -10.50 -11.94
CA ARG A 58 17.77 -10.20 -11.06
C ARG A 58 18.35 -8.82 -11.36
N ASP A 59 18.49 -8.47 -12.62
CA ASP A 59 19.02 -7.17 -13.06
C ASP A 59 18.06 -6.04 -12.70
N TRP A 60 16.76 -6.24 -12.86
CA TRP A 60 15.73 -5.32 -12.40
C TRP A 60 15.74 -5.14 -10.87
N LEU A 61 15.88 -6.22 -10.09
CA LEU A 61 16.03 -6.13 -8.63
C LEU A 61 17.29 -5.38 -8.22
N ASN A 62 18.41 -5.62 -8.91
CA ASN A 62 19.68 -4.92 -8.65
C ASN A 62 19.58 -3.43 -9.00
N ALA A 63 18.90 -3.08 -10.09
CA ALA A 63 18.59 -1.71 -10.45
C ALA A 63 17.78 -1.01 -9.35
N TRP A 64 16.70 -1.64 -8.87
CA TRP A 64 15.94 -1.11 -7.73
C TRP A 64 16.77 -0.99 -6.46
N ARG A 65 17.65 -1.95 -6.17
CA ARG A 65 18.55 -1.89 -5.00
C ARG A 65 19.53 -0.73 -5.09
N SER A 66 19.99 -0.38 -6.29
CA SER A 66 20.87 0.76 -6.53
C SER A 66 20.13 2.09 -6.32
N VAL A 67 18.88 2.18 -6.75
CA VAL A 67 18.00 3.35 -6.60
C VAL A 67 17.55 3.53 -5.15
N LEU A 68 17.27 2.43 -4.44
CA LEU A 68 16.82 2.41 -3.05
C LEU A 68 17.98 2.40 -2.05
N ARG A 69 19.17 2.87 -2.45
CA ARG A 69 20.29 3.03 -1.52
C ARG A 69 19.88 3.96 -0.38
N PRO A 70 20.37 3.72 0.85
CA PRO A 70 19.94 4.46 2.03
C PRO A 70 20.35 5.93 1.93
N GLU A 71 19.42 6.76 1.45
CA GLU A 71 19.49 8.21 1.49
C GLU A 71 18.45 8.76 2.47
N PRO A 72 18.68 9.91 3.12
CA PRO A 72 17.76 10.46 4.13
C PRO A 72 16.32 10.59 3.64
N ALA A 73 16.12 11.00 2.38
CA ALA A 73 14.80 11.12 1.76
C ALA A 73 14.09 9.77 1.59
N LEU A 74 14.83 8.73 1.19
CA LEU A 74 14.30 7.38 1.03
C LEU A 74 14.02 6.72 2.38
N ILE A 75 14.80 7.02 3.41
CA ILE A 75 14.55 6.55 4.78
C ILE A 75 13.24 7.12 5.32
N ALA A 76 13.00 8.42 5.15
CA ALA A 76 11.73 9.05 5.52
C ALA A 76 10.56 8.44 4.76
N LEU A 77 10.69 8.27 3.44
CA LEU A 77 9.66 7.69 2.58
C LEU A 77 9.37 6.22 2.94
N ARG A 78 10.40 5.46 3.36
CA ARG A 78 10.26 4.08 3.87
C ARG A 78 9.54 4.03 5.21
N ALA A 79 9.80 4.98 6.11
CA ALA A 79 9.10 5.06 7.39
C ALA A 79 7.60 5.39 7.18
N GLU A 80 7.29 6.38 6.34
CA GLU A 80 5.91 6.70 5.95
C GLU A 80 5.22 5.49 5.28
N ALA A 81 5.90 4.80 4.37
CA ALA A 81 5.37 3.60 3.71
C ALA A 81 5.09 2.47 4.71
N ARG A 82 5.98 2.23 5.69
CA ARG A 82 5.73 1.23 6.75
C ARG A 82 4.49 1.57 7.57
N GLN A 83 4.27 2.84 7.88
CA GLN A 83 3.08 3.27 8.62
C GLN A 83 1.80 3.02 7.82
N VAL A 84 1.80 3.35 6.52
CA VAL A 84 0.65 3.10 5.63
C VAL A 84 0.36 1.60 5.50
N ILE A 85 1.40 0.78 5.29
CA ILE A 85 1.27 -0.69 5.22
C ILE A 85 0.74 -1.25 6.55
N GLY A 86 1.30 -0.82 7.68
CA GLY A 86 0.85 -1.27 9.00
C GLY A 86 -0.62 -0.93 9.26
N ARG A 87 -1.03 0.30 8.93
CA ARG A 87 -2.44 0.71 9.03
C ARG A 87 -3.34 -0.09 8.09
N HIS A 88 -2.88 -0.37 6.86
CA HIS A 88 -3.64 -1.18 5.91
C HIS A 88 -3.86 -2.60 6.41
N ILE A 89 -2.80 -3.26 6.91
CA ILE A 89 -2.90 -4.60 7.51
C ILE A 89 -3.86 -4.59 8.70
N TYR A 90 -3.73 -3.60 9.59
CA TYR A 90 -4.63 -3.47 10.74
C TYR A 90 -6.10 -3.31 10.32
N LEU A 91 -6.39 -2.45 9.33
CA LEU A 91 -7.74 -2.28 8.79
C LEU A 91 -8.27 -3.54 8.14
N ALA A 92 -7.43 -4.28 7.39
CA ALA A 92 -7.81 -5.53 6.76
C ALA A 92 -8.16 -6.61 7.79
N LEU A 93 -7.33 -6.78 8.83
CA LEU A 93 -7.59 -7.71 9.93
C LEU A 93 -8.86 -7.34 10.69
N LEU A 94 -9.04 -6.06 11.00
CA LEU A 94 -10.23 -5.56 11.70
C LEU A 94 -11.50 -5.80 10.85
N SER A 95 -11.42 -5.55 9.54
CA SER A 95 -12.53 -5.83 8.61
C SER A 95 -12.85 -7.32 8.52
N GLN A 96 -11.86 -8.20 8.46
CA GLN A 96 -12.06 -9.65 8.43
C GLN A 96 -12.66 -10.16 9.74
N THR A 97 -12.22 -9.62 10.87
CA THR A 97 -12.73 -9.97 12.20
C THR A 97 -14.21 -9.57 12.31
N TRP A 98 -14.56 -8.36 11.88
CA TRP A 98 -15.95 -7.91 11.82
C TRP A 98 -16.83 -8.77 10.90
N ALA A 99 -16.32 -9.13 9.72
CA ALA A 99 -17.05 -10.00 8.79
C ALA A 99 -17.33 -11.38 9.40
N MET A 100 -16.36 -11.97 10.12
CA MET A 100 -16.55 -13.23 10.84
C MET A 100 -17.59 -13.10 11.96
N THR A 101 -17.51 -12.06 12.79
CA THR A 101 -18.47 -11.81 13.88
C THR A 101 -19.89 -11.66 13.34
N ILE A 102 -20.08 -10.90 12.26
CA ILE A 102 -21.39 -10.73 11.64
C ILE A 102 -21.90 -12.04 11.04
N SER A 103 -21.02 -12.83 10.41
CA SER A 103 -21.40 -14.13 9.85
C SER A 103 -21.79 -15.14 10.93
N ALA A 104 -21.16 -15.06 12.12
CA ALA A 104 -21.47 -15.93 13.25
C ALA A 104 -22.77 -15.55 13.96
N ILE A 105 -23.07 -14.26 14.08
CA ILE A 105 -24.24 -13.76 14.83
C ILE A 105 -25.46 -13.59 13.90
N GLY A 106 -25.26 -13.34 12.61
CA GLY A 106 -26.30 -13.14 11.60
C GLY A 106 -27.40 -14.22 11.57
N PRO A 107 -27.07 -15.53 11.65
CA PRO A 107 -28.07 -16.59 11.72
C PRO A 107 -28.97 -16.55 12.96
N HIS A 108 -28.53 -15.89 14.04
CA HIS A 108 -29.25 -15.78 15.31
C HIS A 108 -30.00 -14.44 15.46
N LEU A 109 -29.89 -13.54 14.49
CA LEU A 109 -30.57 -12.25 14.45
C LEU A 109 -31.72 -12.22 13.43
N ALA A 110 -31.95 -13.30 12.70
CA ALA A 110 -33.03 -13.49 11.74
C ALA A 110 -34.26 -14.15 12.38
#